data_AF-A0A3D3K1J6-F1
#
_entry.id   AF-A0A3D3K1J6-F1
#
_cell.length_a   1.000
_cell.length_b   1.000
_cell.length_c   1.000
_cell.angle_alpha   90.00
_cell.angle_beta   90.00
_cell.angle_gamma   90.00
#
_symmetry.space_group_name_H-M   'P 1'
#
loop_
_entity.id
_entity.type
_entity.pdbx_description
1 polymer ?
#
loop_
_entity_poly.entity_id
_entity_poly.type
_entity_poly.pdbx_seq_one_letter_code
_entity_poly.pdbx_strand_id
1 'polypeptide(L)'
;RVPTGAYGGGGPYHSGSVESILANIKGIKIAYPSNAADFKGLLKAAFYDPNPVIMLEHKGLYWSKVPGTEEAKTIEPAEDYVLPLGKGK
;
A
#
# COMPACT_ATOMS: atom_id res chain seq x y z
N ARG A 1 -4.89 -6.18 -3.94
CA ARG A 1 -3.72 -5.30 -4.11
C ARG A 1 -3.69 -4.80 -5.56
N VAL A 2 -3.30 -3.55 -5.78
CA VAL A 2 -3.22 -2.90 -7.10
C VAL A 2 -1.93 -2.07 -7.16
N PRO A 3 -0.98 -2.39 -8.06
CA PRO A 3 0.21 -1.57 -8.25
C PRO A 3 -0.12 -0.18 -8.80
N THR A 4 0.33 0.87 -8.12
CA THR A 4 0.13 2.27 -8.52
C THR A 4 1.47 3.02 -8.61
N GLY A 5 1.43 4.22 -9.19
CA GLY A 5 2.57 5.12 -9.24
C GLY A 5 3.69 4.64 -10.18
N ALA A 6 4.74 5.46 -10.28
CA ALA A 6 5.85 5.26 -11.22
C ALA A 6 7.16 4.99 -10.47
N TYR A 7 8.07 4.26 -11.13
CA TYR A 7 9.47 4.12 -10.71
C TYR A 7 10.45 4.26 -11.89
N GLY A 8 9.96 4.61 -13.09
CA GLY A 8 10.74 4.80 -14.32
C GLY A 8 10.39 3.84 -15.45
N GLY A 9 10.44 4.32 -16.70
CA GLY A 9 10.45 3.49 -17.92
C GLY A 9 9.18 2.72 -18.28
N GLY A 10 8.06 2.92 -17.58
CA GLY A 10 6.85 2.11 -17.76
C GLY A 10 5.92 2.51 -18.92
N GLY A 11 6.04 3.70 -19.49
CA GLY A 11 5.05 4.19 -20.46
C GLY A 11 3.70 4.59 -19.82
N PRO A 12 2.75 5.12 -20.61
CA PRO A 12 1.60 5.88 -20.12
C PRO A 12 0.58 5.09 -19.29
N TYR A 13 0.53 3.76 -19.47
CA TYR A 13 -0.41 2.89 -18.76
C TYR A 13 0.19 2.23 -17.50
N HIS A 14 1.43 2.58 -17.14
CA HIS A 14 2.14 1.94 -16.04
C HIS A 14 2.51 2.93 -14.91
N SER A 15 1.83 4.07 -14.81
CA SER A 15 2.00 5.03 -13.71
C SER A 15 0.68 5.46 -13.06
N GLY A 16 -0.44 4.90 -13.51
CA GLY A 16 -1.77 5.30 -13.08
C GLY A 16 -2.06 4.97 -11.61
N SER A 17 -2.98 5.73 -11.04
CA SER A 17 -3.69 5.44 -9.80
C SER A 17 -5.18 5.46 -10.09
N VAL A 18 -5.92 4.46 -9.62
CA VAL A 18 -7.38 4.35 -9.75
C VAL A 18 -8.11 4.90 -8.52
N GLU A 19 -7.38 5.57 -7.62
CA GLU A 19 -7.87 6.07 -6.35
C GLU A 19 -9.14 6.92 -6.48
N SER A 20 -9.20 7.83 -7.45
CA SER A 20 -10.37 8.69 -7.65
C SER A 20 -11.65 7.90 -7.94
N ILE A 21 -11.55 6.75 -8.62
CA ILE A 21 -12.70 5.87 -8.86
C ILE A 21 -13.04 5.12 -7.58
N LEU A 22 -12.04 4.54 -6.93
CA LEU A 22 -12.23 3.72 -5.73
C LEU A 22 -12.80 4.54 -4.55
N ALA A 23 -12.34 5.77 -4.35
CA ALA A 23 -12.75 6.63 -3.25
C ALA A 23 -14.25 6.98 -3.28
N ASN A 24 -14.90 6.83 -4.43
CA ASN A 24 -16.33 7.06 -4.59
C ASN A 24 -17.19 5.79 -4.36
N ILE A 25 -16.57 4.62 -4.18
CA ILE A 25 -17.28 3.36 -3.94
C ILE A 25 -17.55 3.25 -2.44
N LYS A 26 -18.83 3.16 -2.06
CA LYS A 26 -19.24 2.96 -0.67
C LYS A 26 -19.02 1.50 -0.23
N GLY A 27 -18.66 1.32 1.03
CA GLY A 27 -18.50 -0.02 1.63
C GLY A 27 -17.15 -0.69 1.36
N ILE A 28 -16.20 0.01 0.74
CA ILE A 28 -14.81 -0.44 0.65
C ILE A 28 -13.89 0.46 1.47
N LYS A 29 -12.73 -0.07 1.84
CA LYS A 29 -11.63 0.67 2.45
C LYS A 29 -10.45 0.70 1.48
N ILE A 30 -9.70 1.79 1.48
CA ILE A 30 -8.49 1.96 0.66
C ILE A 30 -7.33 2.16 1.63
N ALA A 31 -6.21 1.49 1.38
CA ALA A 31 -5.00 1.66 2.15
C ALA A 31 -3.79 1.87 1.23
N TYR A 32 -2.92 2.79 1.63
CA TYR A 32 -1.65 3.10 0.97
C TYR A 32 -0.49 2.78 1.93
N PRO A 33 0.08 1.57 1.88
CA PRO A 33 1.21 1.21 2.70
C PRO A 33 2.46 2.03 2.31
N SER A 34 3.13 2.62 3.30
CA SER A 34 4.31 3.49 3.05
C SER A 34 5.65 2.74 3.08
N ASN A 35 5.67 1.54 3.66
CA ASN A 35 6.86 0.71 3.82
C ASN A 35 6.45 -0.78 3.97
N ALA A 36 7.44 -1.68 3.98
CA ALA A 36 7.17 -3.13 4.05
C ALA A 36 6.48 -3.57 5.36
N ALA A 37 6.79 -2.96 6.50
CA ALA A 37 6.13 -3.26 7.77
C ALA A 37 4.66 -2.84 7.76
N ASP A 38 4.36 -1.63 7.27
CA ASP A 38 2.99 -1.16 7.08
C ASP A 38 2.22 -2.12 6.18
N PHE A 39 2.83 -2.60 5.09
CA PHE A 39 2.19 -3.55 4.18
C PHE A 39 1.81 -4.85 4.90
N LYS A 40 2.73 -5.44 5.67
CA LYS A 40 2.44 -6.65 6.48
C LYS A 40 1.31 -6.39 7.47
N GLY A 41 1.40 -5.31 8.24
CA GLY A 41 0.41 -4.98 9.27
C GLY A 41 -0.98 -4.69 8.71
N LEU A 42 -1.05 -3.90 7.62
CA LEU A 42 -2.30 -3.54 6.95
C LEU A 42 -2.93 -4.74 6.23
N LEU A 43 -2.13 -5.62 5.64
CA LEU A 43 -2.64 -6.83 4.98
C LEU A 43 -3.30 -7.77 6.00
N LYS A 44 -2.71 -7.91 7.19
CA LYS A 44 -3.33 -8.69 8.28
C LYS A 44 -4.59 -8.00 8.83
N ALA A 45 -4.56 -6.68 9.01
CA ALA A 45 -5.75 -5.95 9.44
C ALA A 45 -6.90 -6.08 8.43
N ALA A 46 -6.59 -6.03 7.13
CA ALA A 46 -7.55 -6.24 6.06
C ALA A 46 -8.17 -7.65 6.07
N PHE A 47 -7.40 -8.67 6.43
CA PHE A 47 -7.91 -10.03 6.57
C PHE A 47 -9.00 -10.14 7.67
N TYR A 48 -8.85 -9.38 8.76
CA TYR A 48 -9.82 -9.36 9.86
C TYR A 48 -10.96 -8.36 9.66
N ASP A 49 -10.92 -7.51 8.63
CA ASP A 49 -11.96 -6.52 8.38
C ASP A 49 -13.16 -7.17 7.68
N PRO A 50 -14.40 -6.89 8.11
CA PRO A 50 -15.58 -7.38 7.41
C PRO A 50 -15.81 -6.71 6.04
N ASN A 51 -15.14 -5.58 5.76
CA ASN A 51 -15.27 -4.86 4.49
C ASN A 51 -14.10 -5.15 3.55
N PRO A 52 -14.30 -5.13 2.22
CA PRO A 52 -13.21 -5.23 1.27
C PRO A 52 -12.19 -4.10 1.46
N VAL A 53 -10.92 -4.46 1.55
CA VAL A 53 -9.80 -3.50 1.65
C VAL A 53 -8.94 -3.58 0.41
N ILE A 54 -8.80 -2.45 -0.29
CA ILE A 54 -7.96 -2.33 -1.47
C ILE A 54 -6.62 -1.72 -1.07
N MET A 55 -5.56 -2.52 -1.23
CA MET A 55 -4.18 -2.06 -1.08
C MET A 55 -3.71 -1.42 -2.39
N LEU A 56 -3.39 -0.12 -2.36
CA LEU A 56 -2.73 0.59 -3.45
C LEU A 56 -1.23 0.62 -3.16
N GLU A 57 -0.47 -0.24 -3.85
CA GLU A 57 0.95 -0.46 -3.60
C GLU A 57 1.78 0.41 -4.55
N HIS A 58 2.46 1.42 -4.01
CA HIS A 58 3.26 2.34 -4.81
C HIS A 58 4.54 1.68 -5.30
N LYS A 59 4.68 1.47 -6.61
CA LYS A 59 5.80 0.73 -7.22
C LYS A 59 7.16 1.40 -7.03
N GLY A 60 7.19 2.72 -6.84
CA GLY A 60 8.41 3.47 -6.49
C GLY A 60 9.09 2.99 -5.20
N LEU A 61 8.33 2.37 -4.30
CA LEU A 61 8.84 1.84 -3.04
C LEU A 61 9.47 0.46 -3.19
N TYR A 62 9.29 -0.20 -4.34
CA TYR A 62 9.80 -1.54 -4.55
C TYR A 62 11.31 -1.55 -4.63
N TRP A 63 11.90 -2.38 -3.76
CA TRP A 63 13.35 -2.52 -3.62
C TRP A 63 14.09 -1.20 -3.32
N SER A 64 13.36 -0.14 -2.97
CA SER A 64 13.87 1.22 -2.86
C SER A 64 14.73 1.68 -4.04
N LYS A 65 14.27 1.43 -5.27
CA LYS A 65 15.01 1.83 -6.50
C LYS A 65 14.98 3.32 -6.78
N VAL A 66 14.06 4.06 -6.17
CA VAL A 66 13.91 5.50 -6.32
C VAL A 66 14.70 6.19 -5.19
N PRO A 67 15.58 7.17 -5.47
CA PRO A 67 16.30 7.90 -4.43
C PRO A 67 15.35 8.49 -3.38
N GLY A 68 15.67 8.31 -2.10
CA GLY A 68 14.84 8.78 -0.99
C GLY A 68 13.75 7.80 -0.54
N THR A 69 13.75 6.56 -1.04
CA THR A 69 12.80 5.51 -0.64
C THR A 69 13.43 4.42 0.21
N GLU A 70 14.66 4.61 0.68
CA GLU A 70 15.44 3.63 1.44
C GLU A 70 14.71 3.18 2.71
N GLU A 71 14.01 4.09 3.38
CA GLU A 71 13.20 3.83 4.58
C GLU A 71 11.96 2.96 4.31
N ALA A 72 11.58 2.77 3.05
CA ALA A 72 10.48 1.87 2.69
C ALA A 72 10.86 0.39 2.92
N LYS A 73 12.16 0.07 2.88
CA LYS A 73 12.68 -1.23 3.34
C LYS A 73 12.74 -1.21 4.86
N THR A 74 12.08 -2.18 5.46
CA THR A 74 12.06 -2.33 6.91
C THR A 74 12.48 -3.76 7.25
N ILE A 75 13.05 -3.93 8.44
CA ILE A 75 13.20 -5.26 9.03
C ILE A 75 11.78 -5.82 9.20
N GLU A 76 11.60 -7.10 8.89
CA GLU A 76 10.31 -7.73 9.08
C GLU A 76 9.88 -7.59 10.55
N PRO A 77 8.69 -7.00 10.83
CA PRO A 77 8.21 -6.86 12.20
C PRO A 77 7.76 -8.22 12.75
N ALA A 78 7.33 -8.24 14.02
CA ALA A 78 6.82 -9.43 14.69
C ALA A 78 5.80 -10.22 13.85
N GLU A 79 5.73 -11.53 14.06
CA GLU A 79 4.83 -12.40 13.33
C GLU A 79 3.39 -11.89 13.40
N ASP A 80 2.91 -11.54 14.59
CA ASP A 80 1.56 -11.06 14.90
C ASP A 80 1.37 -9.54 14.68
N TYR A 81 2.31 -8.86 14.01
CA TYR A 81 2.21 -7.43 13.74
C TYR A 81 0.97 -7.10 12.89
N VAL A 82 0.04 -6.33 13.48
CA VAL A 82 -1.18 -5.83 12.84
C VAL A 82 -1.22 -4.31 12.98
N LEU A 83 -1.45 -3.61 11.87
CA LEU A 83 -1.61 -2.16 11.87
C LEU A 83 -3.11 -1.82 11.77
N PRO A 84 -3.72 -1.18 12.79
CA PRO A 84 -5.15 -0.89 12.77
C PRO A 84 -5.53 0.07 11.63
N LEU A 85 -6.54 -0.31 10.85
CA LEU A 85 -7.08 0.55 9.79
C LEU A 85 -7.69 1.82 10.37
N GLY A 86 -7.47 2.96 9.69
CA GLY A 86 -8.02 4.26 10.09
C GLY A 86 -7.33 4.93 11.28
N LYS A 87 -6.23 4.36 11.80
CA LYS A 87 -5.37 5.03 12.77
C LYS A 87 -4.07 5.45 12.09
N GLY A 88 -3.80 6.76 12.08
CA GLY A 88 -2.51 7.30 11.65
C GLY A 88 -1.38 6.87 12.59
N LYS A 89 -0.14 7.02 12.13
CA LYS A 89 1.03 7.05 13.01
C LYS A 89 1.09 8.40 13.74
#